data_AF-A0A0B7C123-F1
#
_entry.id   AF-A0A0B7C123-F1
#
_cell.length_a   1.000
_cell.length_b   1.000
_cell.length_c   1.000
_cell.angle_alpha   90.00
_cell.angle_beta   90.00
_cell.angle_gamma   90.00
#
_symmetry.space_group_name_H-M   'P 1'
#
loop_
_entity.id
_entity.type
_entity.pdbx_description
1 polymer ?
#
loop_
_entity_poly.entity_id
_entity_poly.type
_entity_poly.pdbx_seq_one_letter_code
_entity_poly.pdbx_strand_id
1 'polypeptide(L)'
;PKWLPITYNLSTELAKFVSYFQHREKRGLDNHWICKPWNLARGLDTHVTTNLNRIIRVPESGPKVACKYVEDPVLFFRSDIECNVKFDLRFIVLLSSVKPLKLYAYEVFFLRFANKPFSLDSLNDYEKHFTVMNYHEDTVLYQLHYDDFVPKFELQHS
;
A
#
# COMPACT_ATOMS: atom_id res chain seq x y z
N PRO A 1 4.97 -14.71 6.42
CA PRO A 1 5.92 -15.00 5.31
C PRO A 1 6.69 -13.71 4.96
N LYS A 2 7.88 -13.79 4.34
CA LYS A 2 8.69 -12.59 4.05
C LYS A 2 7.99 -11.59 3.11
N TRP A 3 7.10 -12.07 2.24
CA TRP A 3 6.33 -11.27 1.27
C TRP A 3 5.11 -10.56 1.86
N LEU A 4 4.74 -10.84 3.12
CA LEU A 4 3.59 -10.20 3.77
C LEU A 4 4.09 -9.21 4.84
N PRO A 5 3.74 -7.92 4.77
CA PRO A 5 4.11 -6.97 5.80
C PRO A 5 3.54 -7.34 7.17
N ILE A 6 4.33 -7.05 8.21
CA ILE A 6 3.93 -7.29 9.61
C ILE A 6 2.64 -6.52 9.88
N THR A 7 1.62 -7.23 10.35
CA THR A 7 0.27 -6.69 10.54
C THR A 7 -0.30 -7.16 11.88
N TYR A 8 -0.96 -6.24 12.59
CA TYR A 8 -1.64 -6.52 13.85
C TYR A 8 -3.11 -6.10 13.75
N ASN A 9 -4.01 -6.92 14.29
CA ASN A 9 -5.39 -6.50 14.50
C ASN A 9 -5.46 -5.60 15.75
N LEU A 10 -5.80 -4.32 15.59
CA LEU A 10 -5.77 -3.37 16.71
C LEU A 10 -6.89 -3.59 17.73
N SER A 11 -7.92 -4.38 17.42
CA SER A 11 -8.96 -4.75 18.38
C SER A 11 -8.54 -5.90 19.29
N THR A 12 -7.71 -6.82 18.81
CA THR A 12 -7.34 -8.03 19.57
C THR A 12 -5.86 -8.12 19.93
N GLU A 13 -5.00 -7.32 19.31
CA GLU A 13 -3.54 -7.43 19.40
C GLU A 13 -2.85 -6.09 19.73
N LEU A 14 -3.59 -5.10 20.23
CA LEU A 14 -3.06 -3.77 20.55
C LEU A 14 -1.81 -3.83 21.44
N ALA A 15 -1.82 -4.64 22.50
CA ALA A 15 -0.67 -4.76 23.39
C ALA A 15 0.58 -5.33 22.69
N LYS A 16 0.41 -6.32 21.79
CA LYS A 16 1.51 -6.87 20.99
C LYS A 16 2.06 -5.82 20.03
N PHE A 17 1.17 -5.07 19.37
CA PHE A 17 1.54 -3.98 18.49
C PHE A 17 2.34 -2.89 19.23
N VAL A 18 1.85 -2.40 20.36
CA VAL A 18 2.51 -1.35 21.17
C VAL A 18 3.90 -1.82 21.61
N SER A 19 4.01 -3.06 22.11
CA SER A 19 5.30 -3.65 22.46
C SER A 19 6.24 -3.67 21.25
N TYR A 20 5.79 -4.20 20.11
CA TYR A 20 6.61 -4.27 18.90
C TYR A 20 7.05 -2.89 18.39
N PHE A 21 6.14 -1.91 18.39
CA PHE A 21 6.40 -0.53 18.01
C PHE A 21 7.50 0.09 18.88
N GLN A 22 7.39 -0.02 20.21
CA GLN A 22 8.36 0.53 21.15
C GLN A 22 9.74 -0.16 21.05
N HIS A 23 9.76 -1.46 20.77
CA HIS A 23 11.02 -2.18 20.55
C HIS A 23 11.73 -1.72 19.26
N ARG A 24 11.00 -1.41 18.19
CA ARG A 24 11.58 -0.84 16.97
C ARG A 24 12.13 0.56 17.22
N GLU A 25 11.36 1.40 17.90
CA GLU A 25 11.75 2.76 18.26
C GLU A 25 13.04 2.79 19.09
N LYS A 26 13.13 1.97 20.15
CA LYS A 26 14.34 1.83 20.98
C LYS A 26 15.59 1.38 20.19
N ARG A 27 15.39 0.69 19.08
CA ARG A 27 16.46 0.20 18.20
C ARG A 27 16.78 1.17 17.05
N GLY A 28 16.13 2.33 16.99
CA GLY A 28 16.29 3.30 15.90
C GLY A 28 15.84 2.75 14.54
N LEU A 29 14.91 1.79 14.52
CA LEU A 29 14.40 1.21 13.27
C LEU A 29 13.22 2.03 12.72
N ASP A 30 12.99 1.95 11.41
CA ASP A 30 11.81 2.57 10.78
C ASP A 30 10.51 2.14 11.47
N ASN A 31 9.60 3.08 11.64
CA ASN A 31 8.33 2.86 12.32
C ASN A 31 7.14 3.52 11.62
N HIS A 32 7.15 3.54 10.28
CA HIS A 32 5.97 3.95 9.50
C HIS A 32 4.93 2.82 9.49
N TRP A 33 3.68 3.16 9.81
CA TRP A 33 2.56 2.23 9.81
C TRP A 33 1.40 2.79 9.00
N ILE A 34 0.72 1.91 8.27
CA ILE A 34 -0.56 2.22 7.64
C ILE A 34 -1.67 1.53 8.44
N CYS A 35 -2.58 2.35 8.99
CA CYS A 35 -3.76 1.89 9.69
C CYS A 35 -4.93 1.90 8.71
N LYS A 36 -5.58 0.76 8.52
CA LYS A 36 -6.71 0.63 7.59
C LYS A 36 -7.86 -0.18 8.18
N PRO A 37 -9.11 0.18 7.89
CA PRO A 37 -10.27 -0.63 8.24
C PRO A 37 -10.25 -1.96 7.49
N TRP A 38 -10.83 -2.99 8.11
CA TRP A 38 -10.90 -4.33 7.50
C TRP A 38 -12.00 -4.48 6.44
N ASN A 39 -12.96 -3.54 6.38
CA ASN A 39 -14.21 -3.67 5.60
C ASN A 39 -14.58 -2.40 4.82
N LEU A 40 -13.72 -1.38 4.77
CA LEU A 40 -13.89 -0.25 3.86
C LEU A 40 -12.97 -0.38 2.65
N ALA A 41 -13.31 0.33 1.58
CA ALA A 41 -12.56 0.37 0.34
C ALA A 41 -12.12 1.81 0.00
N ARG A 42 -11.42 1.98 -1.13
CA ARG A 42 -11.10 3.29 -1.71
C ARG A 42 -10.19 4.17 -0.85
N GLY A 43 -9.38 3.56 0.02
CA GLY A 43 -8.51 4.30 0.95
C GLY A 43 -9.26 5.04 2.06
N LEU A 44 -10.58 4.85 2.18
CA LEU A 44 -11.38 5.48 3.23
C LEU A 44 -10.87 5.07 4.60
N ASP A 45 -10.76 6.07 5.49
CA ASP A 45 -10.26 5.95 6.85
C ASP A 45 -8.91 5.21 6.96
N THR A 46 -8.07 5.36 5.92
CA THR A 46 -6.72 4.79 5.90
C THR A 46 -5.70 5.89 6.14
N HIS A 47 -4.81 5.68 7.12
CA HIS A 47 -3.86 6.69 7.56
C HIS A 47 -2.46 6.10 7.64
N VAL A 48 -1.47 6.78 7.04
CA VAL A 48 -0.04 6.47 7.26
C VAL A 48 0.49 7.38 8.35
N THR A 49 1.16 6.81 9.36
CA THR A 49 1.71 7.60 10.46
C THR A 49 2.84 6.86 11.19
N THR A 50 3.71 7.63 11.82
CA THR A 50 4.73 7.16 12.78
C THR A 50 4.32 7.44 14.22
N ASN A 51 3.15 8.03 14.48
CA ASN A 51 2.76 8.47 15.81
C ASN A 51 1.97 7.38 16.55
N LEU A 52 2.58 6.77 17.57
CA LEU A 52 1.95 5.73 18.39
C LEU A 52 0.62 6.20 19.02
N ASN A 53 0.59 7.42 19.57
CA ASN A 53 -0.62 7.97 20.21
C ASN A 53 -1.78 8.12 19.22
N ARG A 54 -1.48 8.42 17.95
CA ARG A 54 -2.50 8.41 16.88
C ARG A 54 -2.98 6.99 16.63
N ILE A 55 -2.06 6.03 16.48
CA ILE A 55 -2.40 4.64 16.14
C ILE A 55 -3.27 3.97 17.22
N ILE A 56 -2.99 4.19 18.51
CA ILE A 56 -3.77 3.57 19.59
C ILE A 56 -5.22 4.10 19.69
N ARG A 57 -5.49 5.30 19.18
CA ARG A 57 -6.83 5.92 19.16
C ARG A 57 -7.63 5.58 17.91
N VAL A 58 -6.95 5.24 16.81
CA VAL A 58 -7.57 4.90 15.53
C VAL A 58 -8.65 3.77 15.63
N PRO A 59 -8.56 2.78 16.53
CA PRO A 59 -9.64 1.83 16.79
C PRO A 59 -10.95 2.42 17.36
N GLU A 60 -10.92 3.62 17.92
CA GLU A 60 -12.13 4.31 18.44
C GLU A 60 -13.13 4.63 17.33
N SER A 61 -12.66 4.86 16.09
CA SER A 61 -13.52 5.03 14.91
C SER A 61 -13.90 3.70 14.23
N GLY A 62 -13.64 2.56 14.87
CA GLY A 62 -14.02 1.24 14.42
C GLY A 62 -12.83 0.31 14.13
N PRO A 63 -13.10 -0.99 13.87
CA PRO A 63 -12.07 -2.02 13.79
C PRO A 63 -11.07 -1.81 12.66
N LYS A 64 -9.78 -1.92 12.99
CA LYS A 64 -8.67 -1.62 12.07
C LYS A 64 -7.48 -2.53 12.29
N VAL A 65 -6.66 -2.63 11.26
CA VAL A 65 -5.35 -3.25 11.32
C VAL A 65 -4.26 -2.20 11.22
N ALA A 66 -3.17 -2.36 11.98
CA ALA A 66 -1.92 -1.64 11.76
C ALA A 66 -0.97 -2.55 10.99
N CYS A 67 -0.59 -2.12 9.79
CA CYS A 67 0.29 -2.84 8.89
C CYS A 67 1.57 -2.02 8.72
N LYS A 68 2.74 -2.67 8.79
CA LYS A 68 4.02 -2.00 8.56
C LYS A 68 3.99 -1.39 7.17
N TYR A 69 4.14 -0.08 7.10
CA TYR A 69 4.16 0.63 5.83
C TYR A 69 5.45 0.28 5.09
N VAL A 70 5.37 0.12 3.77
CA VAL A 70 6.53 -0.08 2.91
C VAL A 70 7.14 1.29 2.66
N GLU A 71 8.16 1.60 3.45
CA GLU A 71 8.88 2.87 3.48
C GLU A 71 9.81 3.06 2.28
N ASP A 72 10.30 1.95 1.71
CA ASP A 72 11.21 1.90 0.56
C ASP A 72 10.59 1.02 -0.55
N PRO A 73 9.51 1.50 -1.21
CA PRO A 73 8.90 0.78 -2.32
C PRO A 73 9.75 0.94 -3.59
N VAL A 74 9.70 -0.06 -4.46
CA VAL A 74 10.19 0.14 -5.83
C VAL A 74 9.29 1.16 -6.53
N LEU A 75 9.92 2.10 -7.25
CA LEU A 75 9.25 3.21 -7.91
C LEU A 75 9.27 3.02 -9.42
N PHE A 76 8.42 3.76 -10.12
CA PHE A 76 8.41 3.82 -11.57
C PHE A 76 8.62 5.26 -12.02
N PHE A 77 9.57 5.50 -12.91
CA PHE A 77 9.77 6.81 -13.51
C PHE A 77 8.69 7.09 -14.54
N ARG A 78 7.87 8.10 -14.26
CA ARG A 78 6.80 8.59 -15.14
C ARG A 78 7.31 9.76 -15.95
N SER A 79 7.41 9.57 -17.27
CA SER A 79 7.91 10.58 -18.20
C SER A 79 6.97 11.78 -18.35
N ASP A 80 5.68 11.63 -18.08
CA ASP A 80 4.68 12.70 -18.22
C ASP A 80 4.76 13.76 -17.12
N ILE A 81 5.32 13.39 -15.96
CA ILE A 81 5.51 14.28 -14.80
C ILE A 81 6.96 14.31 -14.30
N GLU A 82 7.88 13.76 -15.10
CA GLU A 82 9.32 13.71 -14.89
C GLU A 82 9.75 13.30 -13.47
N CYS A 83 9.10 12.30 -12.88
CA CYS A 83 9.43 11.87 -11.52
C CYS A 83 9.14 10.40 -11.23
N ASN A 84 9.72 9.90 -10.14
CA ASN A 84 9.51 8.54 -9.63
C ASN A 84 8.29 8.48 -8.72
N VAL A 85 7.33 7.64 -9.08
CA VAL A 85 6.09 7.47 -8.32
C VAL A 85 5.94 6.05 -7.78
N LYS A 86 5.18 5.93 -6.69
CA LYS A 86 4.72 4.65 -6.18
C LYS A 86 3.70 4.04 -7.13
N PHE A 87 3.68 2.71 -7.24
CA PHE A 87 2.67 1.98 -7.98
C PHE A 87 2.32 0.66 -7.29
N ASP A 88 1.24 0.02 -7.75
CA ASP A 88 0.93 -1.35 -7.39
C ASP A 88 0.48 -2.16 -8.61
N LEU A 89 0.60 -3.49 -8.50
CA LEU A 89 0.16 -4.45 -9.50
C LEU A 89 -1.12 -5.13 -9.03
N ARG A 90 -2.13 -5.15 -9.91
CA ARG A 90 -3.39 -5.86 -9.72
C ARG A 90 -3.43 -7.08 -10.62
N PHE A 91 -3.21 -8.24 -10.02
CA PHE A 91 -3.48 -9.53 -10.65
C PHE A 91 -4.98 -9.88 -10.54
N ILE A 92 -5.52 -10.52 -11.57
CA ILE A 92 -6.84 -11.16 -11.52
C ILE A 92 -6.63 -12.65 -11.31
N VAL A 93 -7.38 -13.21 -10.36
CA VAL A 93 -7.36 -14.64 -10.05
C VAL A 93 -8.79 -15.16 -10.07
N LEU A 94 -9.03 -16.25 -10.81
CA LEU A 94 -10.30 -16.97 -10.87
C LEU A 94 -10.24 -18.24 -10.03
N LEU A 95 -11.05 -18.30 -8.98
CA LEU A 95 -11.31 -19.52 -8.23
C LEU A 95 -12.52 -20.23 -8.83
N SER A 96 -12.28 -21.32 -9.55
CA SER A 96 -13.35 -22.08 -10.24
C SER A 96 -13.88 -23.25 -9.42
N SER A 97 -13.11 -23.75 -8.45
CA SER A 97 -13.53 -24.81 -7.54
C SER A 97 -12.70 -24.78 -6.27
N VAL A 98 -13.33 -25.05 -5.14
CA VAL A 98 -12.67 -25.20 -3.83
C VAL A 98 -12.36 -26.65 -3.49
N LYS A 99 -13.08 -27.61 -4.10
CA LYS A 99 -12.88 -29.04 -3.89
C LYS A 99 -13.23 -29.85 -5.17
N PRO A 100 -12.24 -30.28 -5.97
CA PRO A 100 -10.81 -30.01 -5.81
C PRO A 100 -10.50 -28.52 -5.98
N LEU A 101 -9.43 -28.01 -5.36
CA LEU A 101 -9.01 -26.62 -5.54
C LEU A 101 -8.57 -26.40 -6.99
N LYS A 102 -9.21 -25.45 -7.68
CA LYS A 102 -8.88 -25.03 -9.05
C LYS A 102 -8.82 -23.51 -9.13
N LEU A 103 -7.62 -22.98 -9.34
CA LEU A 103 -7.30 -21.56 -9.36
C LEU A 103 -6.59 -21.21 -10.67
N TYR A 104 -6.95 -20.09 -11.28
CA TYR A 104 -6.33 -19.58 -12.50
C TYR A 104 -5.89 -18.13 -12.27
N ALA A 105 -4.69 -17.75 -12.69
CA ALA A 105 -4.28 -16.36 -12.77
C ALA A 105 -4.46 -15.88 -14.22
N TYR A 106 -5.03 -14.70 -14.39
CA TYR A 106 -5.11 -14.07 -15.70
C TYR A 106 -3.72 -13.61 -16.13
N GLU A 107 -3.41 -13.74 -17.43
CA GLU A 107 -2.08 -13.41 -17.96
C GLU A 107 -1.81 -11.91 -17.94
N VAL A 108 -2.86 -11.09 -17.98
CA VAL A 108 -2.77 -9.63 -17.91
C VAL A 108 -2.96 -9.14 -16.48
N PHE A 109 -2.03 -8.30 -16.00
CA PHE A 109 -2.19 -7.54 -14.76
C PHE A 109 -2.38 -6.06 -15.05
N PHE A 110 -3.08 -5.37 -14.14
CA PHE A 110 -3.28 -3.92 -14.23
C PHE A 110 -2.30 -3.17 -13.36
N LEU A 111 -1.78 -2.06 -13.87
CA LEU A 111 -0.93 -1.13 -13.13
C LEU A 111 -1.77 0.00 -12.57
N ARG A 112 -1.41 0.44 -11.36
CA ARG A 112 -2.05 1.56 -10.68
C ARG A 112 -0.98 2.45 -10.09
N PHE A 113 -0.85 3.67 -10.61
CA PHE A 113 0.19 4.62 -10.25
C PHE A 113 -0.34 5.67 -9.27
N ALA A 114 0.53 6.14 -8.38
CA ALA A 114 0.34 7.37 -7.63
C ALA A 114 0.50 8.58 -8.58
N ASN A 115 -0.07 9.72 -8.21
CA ASN A 115 -0.05 10.95 -9.02
C ASN A 115 1.12 11.87 -8.68
N LYS A 116 1.78 11.66 -7.54
CA LYS A 116 2.87 12.52 -7.06
C LYS A 116 4.15 11.72 -6.78
N PRO A 117 5.32 12.37 -6.83
CA PRO A 117 6.59 11.75 -6.46
C PRO A 117 6.53 11.17 -5.05
N PHE A 118 7.04 9.95 -4.89
CA PHE A 118 7.04 9.29 -3.59
C PHE A 118 8.11 9.88 -2.66
N SER A 119 7.72 10.19 -1.43
CA SER A 119 8.61 10.59 -0.34
C SER A 119 7.87 10.47 1.00
N LEU A 120 8.59 10.32 2.11
CA LEU A 120 7.99 10.15 3.46
C LEU A 120 7.78 11.47 4.23
N ASP A 121 8.01 12.61 3.57
CA ASP A 121 7.91 13.96 4.14
C ASP A 121 6.45 14.41 4.42
N SER A 122 5.49 13.86 3.68
CA SER A 122 4.09 14.31 3.66
C SER A 122 3.10 13.15 3.73
N LEU A 123 3.08 12.44 4.86
CA LEU A 123 2.29 11.21 5.05
C LEU A 123 0.76 11.35 4.86
N ASN A 124 0.24 12.58 4.92
CA ASN A 124 -1.18 12.85 4.69
C ASN A 124 -1.52 13.14 3.21
N ASP A 125 -0.53 13.22 2.31
CA ASP A 125 -0.77 13.44 0.88
C ASP A 125 -1.26 12.13 0.23
N TYR A 126 -2.57 12.06 -0.02
CA TYR A 126 -3.22 10.88 -0.58
C TYR A 126 -2.63 10.49 -1.93
N GLU A 127 -2.44 11.47 -2.82
CA GLU A 127 -1.94 11.28 -4.18
C GLU A 127 -0.49 10.78 -4.27
N LYS A 128 0.25 10.90 -3.17
CA LYS A 128 1.64 10.44 -3.02
C LYS A 128 1.71 8.98 -2.54
N HIS A 129 0.81 8.59 -1.64
CA HIS A 129 0.93 7.33 -0.90
C HIS A 129 -0.05 6.25 -1.31
N PHE A 130 -1.14 6.62 -1.96
CA PHE A 130 -2.14 5.72 -2.52
C PHE A 130 -2.02 5.70 -4.04
N THR A 131 -2.53 4.63 -4.63
CA THR A 131 -2.46 4.33 -6.07
C THR A 131 -3.85 4.18 -6.68
N VAL A 132 -4.90 4.48 -5.89
CA VAL A 132 -6.29 4.39 -6.32
C VAL A 132 -6.88 5.79 -6.36
N MET A 133 -6.98 6.35 -7.56
CA MET A 133 -7.34 7.76 -7.77
C MET A 133 -8.66 7.93 -8.53
N ASN A 134 -9.33 6.83 -8.83
CA ASN A 134 -10.42 6.71 -9.80
C ASN A 134 -11.77 7.28 -9.31
N TYR A 135 -11.78 8.10 -8.27
CA TYR A 135 -13.00 8.55 -7.58
C TYR A 135 -13.18 10.06 -7.57
N HIS A 136 -12.25 10.80 -8.19
CA HIS A 136 -12.39 12.22 -8.46
C HIS A 136 -12.58 12.41 -9.96
N GLU A 137 -13.66 13.08 -10.36
CA GLU A 137 -14.07 13.21 -11.77
C GLU A 137 -12.99 13.90 -12.63
N ASP A 138 -12.22 14.81 -12.04
CA ASP A 138 -11.18 15.58 -12.73
C ASP A 138 -9.79 14.90 -12.73
N THR A 139 -9.65 13.73 -12.09
CA THR A 139 -8.32 13.10 -11.96
C THR A 139 -7.96 12.28 -13.19
N VAL A 140 -6.99 12.79 -13.96
CA VAL A 140 -6.38 12.06 -15.07
C VAL A 140 -5.54 10.91 -14.53
N LEU A 141 -5.92 9.68 -14.89
CA LEU A 141 -5.20 8.47 -14.51
C LEU A 141 -4.15 8.12 -15.56
N TYR A 142 -2.90 7.97 -15.13
CA TYR A 142 -1.86 7.41 -15.98
C TYR A 142 -2.11 5.91 -16.16
N GLN A 143 -2.28 5.50 -17.42
CA GLN A 143 -2.50 4.12 -17.81
C GLN A 143 -1.32 3.62 -18.63
N LEU A 144 -0.83 2.45 -18.27
CA LEU A 144 0.23 1.75 -18.99
C LEU A 144 -0.15 0.27 -19.02
N HIS A 145 -0.16 -0.32 -20.22
CA HIS A 145 -0.42 -1.74 -20.38
C HIS A 145 0.77 -2.57 -19.86
N TYR A 146 0.53 -3.80 -19.40
CA TYR A 146 1.59 -4.62 -18.82
C TYR A 146 2.72 -4.92 -19.84
N ASP A 147 2.37 -5.18 -21.10
CA ASP A 147 3.33 -5.43 -22.18
C ASP A 147 4.26 -4.23 -22.44
N ASP A 148 3.78 -3.00 -22.22
CA ASP A 148 4.59 -1.80 -22.32
C ASP A 148 5.37 -1.50 -21.04
N PHE A 149 4.81 -1.89 -19.88
CA PHE A 149 5.41 -1.64 -18.57
C PHE A 149 6.65 -2.49 -18.35
N VAL A 150 6.60 -3.79 -18.62
CA VAL A 150 7.71 -4.72 -18.37
C VAL A 150 9.04 -4.23 -18.98
N PRO A 151 9.14 -3.98 -20.30
CA PRO A 151 10.40 -3.54 -20.91
C PRO A 151 10.85 -2.17 -20.40
N LYS A 152 9.91 -1.25 -20.13
CA LYS A 152 10.24 0.08 -19.57
C LYS A 152 10.78 -0.02 -18.16
N PHE A 153 10.17 -0.85 -17.32
CA PHE A 153 10.55 -1.03 -15.94
C PHE A 153 11.90 -1.73 -15.82
N GLU A 154 12.16 -2.75 -16.64
CA GLU A 154 13.46 -3.41 -16.75
C GLU A 154 14.55 -2.41 -17.15
N LEU A 155 14.32 -1.58 -18.17
CA LEU A 155 15.27 -0.54 -18.58
C LEU A 155 15.55 0.49 -17.47
N GLN A 156 14.57 0.80 -16.62
CA GLN A 156 14.75 1.75 -15.51
C GLN A 156 15.57 1.17 -14.34
N HIS A 157 15.67 -0.16 -14.26
CA HIS A 157 16.25 -0.87 -13.11
C HIS A 157 17.36 -1.87 -13.50
N SER A 158 17.84 -1.79 -14.74
CA SER A 158 18.96 -2.55 -15.28
C SER A 158 20.32 -1.98 -14.88
#